data_AF-A0A554S4Y9-F1
#
_entry.id   AF-A0A554S4Y9-F1
#
_cell.length_a   1.000
_cell.length_b   1.000
_cell.length_c   1.000
_cell.angle_alpha   90.00
_cell.angle_beta   90.00
_cell.angle_gamma   90.00
#
_symmetry.space_group_name_H-M   'P 1'
#
loop_
_entity.id
_entity.type
_entity.pdbx_description
1 polymer ?
#
loop_
_entity_poly.entity_id
_entity_poly.type
_entity_poly.pdbx_seq_one_letter_code
_entity_poly.pdbx_strand_id
1 'polypeptide(L)'
;MKVRIRGRFAIAATLTAMVAAHAQPSPSSVSSTDSKKQLAAQFFDAARLGVMYEELLARCTEEGPQSFATQAYTVDPRSFGSLTPKSSYWPDVEAAHRRYRVTVCSYSTGAEFKAFYIEHFLPDLSEADLRVAIAFYSSPSGQLVAASSEKFSRAFYPVASQQMLAAAQAATAALQKDMKRIYDAYKLDPK
;
A
#
# COMPACT_ATOMS: atom_id res chain seq x y z
N MET A 1 13.96 13.49 63.35
CA MET A 1 13.41 14.82 63.71
C MET A 1 11.89 14.75 63.52
N LYS A 2 11.12 14.77 64.61
CA LYS A 2 9.66 14.67 64.64
C LYS A 2 9.09 16.07 64.79
N VAL A 3 8.15 16.48 63.93
CA VAL A 3 7.30 17.64 64.19
C VAL A 3 5.85 17.24 63.92
N ARG A 4 5.08 17.10 65.00
CA ARG A 4 3.61 17.04 65.00
C ARG A 4 3.11 18.46 65.28
N ILE A 5 2.23 18.99 64.45
CA ILE A 5 1.38 20.13 64.81
C ILE A 5 -0.06 19.70 64.56
N ARG A 6 -0.83 19.61 65.65
CA ARG A 6 -2.28 19.50 65.65
C ARG A 6 -2.85 20.92 65.69
N GLY A 7 -3.82 21.21 64.85
CA GLY A 7 -4.68 22.39 64.97
C GLY A 7 -6.05 22.07 64.39
N ARG A 8 -7.06 21.92 65.24
CA ARG A 8 -8.47 21.84 64.89
C ARG A 8 -9.07 23.24 65.00
N PHE A 9 -9.81 23.70 63.99
CA PHE A 9 -10.94 24.62 64.16
C PHE A 9 -12.02 24.27 63.13
N ALA A 10 -13.28 24.34 63.56
CA ALA A 10 -14.48 23.91 62.87
C ALA A 10 -15.37 25.11 62.49
N ILE A 11 -16.52 24.81 61.86
CA ILE A 11 -17.76 25.61 61.66
C ILE A 11 -17.68 26.54 60.41
N ALA A 12 -18.65 26.71 59.50
CA ALA A 12 -20.07 26.36 59.35
C ALA A 12 -20.42 26.19 57.84
N ALA A 13 -21.30 25.26 57.45
CA ALA A 13 -22.69 25.48 56.98
C ALA A 13 -22.89 26.41 55.77
N THR A 14 -23.41 25.87 54.65
CA THR A 14 -24.58 26.44 53.92
C THR A 14 -25.10 25.51 52.82
N LEU A 15 -26.43 25.53 52.66
CA LEU A 15 -27.28 24.81 51.70
C LEU A 15 -26.87 25.01 50.23
N THR A 16 -27.01 23.97 49.41
CA THR A 16 -27.28 24.14 47.96
C THR A 16 -28.20 23.03 47.43
N ALA A 17 -29.14 23.44 46.59
CA ALA A 17 -30.32 22.76 46.08
C ALA A 17 -30.07 21.41 45.35
N MET A 18 -31.01 20.48 45.51
CA MET A 18 -31.18 19.34 44.61
C MET A 18 -31.80 19.82 43.29
N VAL A 19 -30.99 19.94 42.25
CA VAL A 19 -31.46 20.02 40.86
C VAL A 19 -31.63 18.60 40.36
N ALA A 20 -32.87 18.19 40.12
CA ALA A 20 -33.19 16.97 39.39
C ALA A 20 -32.81 17.16 37.90
N ALA A 21 -31.56 16.86 37.57
CA ALA A 21 -31.10 16.80 36.19
C ALA A 21 -31.81 15.64 35.49
N HIS A 22 -32.66 15.98 34.53
CA HIS A 22 -33.13 15.04 33.53
C HIS A 22 -31.91 14.63 32.71
N ALA A 23 -31.45 13.39 32.88
CA ALA A 23 -30.38 12.82 32.08
C ALA A 23 -30.84 12.76 30.61
N GLN A 24 -30.57 13.82 29.85
CA GLN A 24 -30.62 13.74 28.40
C GLN A 24 -29.53 12.75 27.96
N PRO A 25 -29.83 11.79 27.07
CA PRO A 25 -28.84 10.90 26.53
C PRO A 25 -27.77 11.75 25.82
N SER A 26 -26.54 11.72 26.33
CA SER A 26 -25.42 12.41 25.72
C SER A 26 -25.22 11.86 24.30
N PRO A 27 -25.07 12.72 23.28
CA PRO A 27 -24.76 12.26 21.94
C PRO A 27 -23.43 11.50 22.01
N SER A 28 -23.48 10.25 21.55
CA SER A 28 -22.39 9.28 21.55
C SER A 28 -21.06 9.95 21.18
N SER A 29 -20.14 9.99 22.13
CA SER A 29 -18.77 10.44 21.88
C SER A 29 -18.14 9.48 20.87
N VAL A 30 -18.04 9.90 19.61
CA VAL A 30 -17.21 9.23 18.60
C VAL A 30 -15.81 9.12 19.20
N SER A 31 -15.28 7.91 19.34
CA SER A 31 -13.97 7.72 19.94
C SER A 31 -12.91 8.46 19.11
N SER A 32 -11.86 9.00 19.75
CA SER A 32 -10.77 9.66 19.03
C SER A 32 -10.12 8.75 17.99
N THR A 33 -10.16 7.43 18.20
CA THR A 33 -9.71 6.42 17.24
C THR A 33 -10.56 6.41 15.96
N ASP A 34 -11.89 6.51 16.07
CA ASP A 34 -12.79 6.53 14.92
C ASP A 34 -12.67 7.83 14.13
N SER A 35 -12.51 8.96 14.84
CA SER A 35 -12.20 10.27 14.25
C SER A 35 -10.89 10.23 13.43
N LYS A 36 -9.81 9.69 14.00
CA LYS A 36 -8.53 9.56 13.32
C LYS A 36 -8.61 8.68 12.07
N LYS A 37 -9.31 7.54 12.14
CA LYS A 37 -9.52 6.64 10.97
C LYS A 37 -10.31 7.33 9.85
N GLN A 38 -11.28 8.16 10.20
CA GLN A 38 -12.05 8.92 9.20
C GLN A 38 -11.18 9.99 8.52
N LEU A 39 -10.39 10.74 9.28
CA LEU A 39 -9.44 11.71 8.72
C LEU A 39 -8.39 11.02 7.83
N ALA A 40 -7.90 9.86 8.26
CA ALA A 40 -7.02 9.02 7.49
C ALA A 40 -7.60 8.63 6.12
N ALA A 41 -8.85 8.18 6.10
CA ALA A 41 -9.55 7.87 4.86
C ALA A 41 -9.73 9.11 3.95
N GLN A 42 -10.04 10.27 4.53
CA GLN A 42 -10.16 11.52 3.78
C GLN A 42 -8.83 11.96 3.19
N PHE A 43 -7.73 11.84 3.94
CA PHE A 43 -6.40 12.15 3.45
C PHE A 43 -6.03 11.25 2.25
N PHE A 44 -6.28 9.94 2.35
CA PHE A 44 -6.03 9.00 1.27
C PHE A 44 -6.74 9.41 -0.04
N ASP A 45 -8.00 9.84 0.07
CA ASP A 45 -8.80 10.28 -1.07
C ASP A 45 -8.30 11.64 -1.62
N ALA A 46 -8.02 12.61 -0.73
CA ALA A 46 -7.54 13.94 -1.10
C ALA A 46 -6.17 13.89 -1.81
N ALA A 47 -5.29 13.00 -1.35
CA ALA A 47 -3.98 12.75 -1.97
C ALA A 47 -4.06 11.88 -3.23
N ARG A 48 -5.26 11.44 -3.64
CA ARG A 48 -5.52 10.59 -4.83
C ARG A 48 -4.76 9.27 -4.83
N LEU A 49 -4.46 8.72 -3.65
CA LEU A 49 -3.67 7.49 -3.52
C LEU A 49 -4.39 6.27 -4.12
N GLY A 50 -5.72 6.24 -4.03
CA GLY A 50 -6.54 5.20 -4.68
C GLY A 50 -6.40 5.21 -6.20
N VAL A 51 -6.41 6.39 -6.81
CA VAL A 51 -6.23 6.54 -8.27
C VAL A 51 -4.86 6.03 -8.69
N MET A 52 -3.80 6.43 -7.98
CA MET A 52 -2.45 5.95 -8.26
C MET A 52 -2.34 4.42 -8.16
N TYR A 53 -3.04 3.82 -7.20
CA TYR A 53 -3.07 2.37 -7.02
C TYR A 53 -3.83 1.66 -8.16
N GLU A 54 -5.00 2.16 -8.54
CA GLU A 54 -5.77 1.60 -9.66
C GLU A 54 -4.99 1.68 -10.96
N GLU A 55 -4.25 2.77 -11.20
CA GLU A 55 -3.37 2.90 -12.37
C GLU A 55 -2.22 1.89 -12.36
N LEU A 56 -1.64 1.60 -11.18
CA LEU A 56 -0.63 0.56 -11.03
C LEU A 56 -1.20 -0.81 -11.40
N LEU A 57 -2.41 -1.13 -10.94
CA LEU A 57 -3.08 -2.39 -11.28
C LEU A 57 -3.44 -2.47 -12.76
N ALA A 58 -3.95 -1.37 -13.35
CA ALA A 58 -4.30 -1.32 -14.77
C ALA A 58 -3.08 -1.62 -15.66
N ARG A 59 -1.91 -1.04 -15.32
CA ARG A 59 -0.65 -1.29 -16.02
C ARG A 59 -0.15 -2.72 -15.90
N CYS A 60 -0.49 -3.40 -14.81
CA CYS A 60 -0.17 -4.81 -14.67
C CYS A 60 -0.90 -5.64 -15.75
N THR A 61 -2.09 -5.24 -16.17
CA THR A 61 -2.83 -5.95 -17.24
C THR A 61 -2.62 -5.40 -18.65
N GLU A 62 -1.99 -4.24 -18.79
CA GLU A 62 -1.78 -3.57 -20.08
C GLU A 62 -0.73 -4.31 -20.92
N GLU A 63 -1.11 -4.76 -22.12
CA GLU A 63 -0.19 -5.33 -23.09
C GLU A 63 0.54 -4.23 -23.86
N GLY A 64 1.87 -4.35 -23.95
CA GLY A 64 2.69 -3.50 -24.82
C GLY A 64 2.67 -3.97 -26.28
N PRO A 65 3.64 -3.55 -27.10
CA PRO A 65 3.74 -3.97 -28.51
C PRO A 65 3.90 -5.49 -28.71
N GLN A 66 4.33 -6.21 -27.67
CA GLN A 66 4.42 -7.67 -27.66
C GLN A 66 3.49 -8.23 -26.59
N SER A 67 2.75 -9.29 -26.92
CA SER A 67 1.90 -10.01 -25.96
C SER A 67 2.72 -10.59 -24.80
N PHE A 68 2.09 -10.75 -23.63
CA PHE A 68 2.78 -11.32 -22.47
C PHE A 68 3.34 -12.72 -22.73
N ALA A 69 2.63 -13.52 -23.53
CA ALA A 69 3.09 -14.84 -23.96
C ALA A 69 4.38 -14.75 -24.79
N THR A 70 4.46 -13.80 -25.72
CA THR A 70 5.66 -13.59 -26.55
C THR A 70 6.86 -13.16 -25.70
N GLN A 71 6.63 -12.28 -24.73
CA GLN A 71 7.68 -11.85 -23.78
C GLN A 71 8.16 -13.04 -22.93
N ALA A 72 7.25 -13.82 -22.37
CA ALA A 72 7.56 -15.00 -21.57
C ALA A 72 8.31 -16.07 -22.40
N TYR A 73 7.90 -16.31 -23.65
CA TYR A 73 8.60 -17.20 -24.57
C TYR A 73 10.02 -16.74 -24.87
N THR A 74 10.24 -15.43 -24.99
CA THR A 74 11.59 -14.88 -25.20
C THR A 74 12.51 -15.15 -24.00
N VAL A 75 11.96 -15.19 -22.78
CA VAL A 75 12.72 -15.45 -21.54
C VAL A 75 13.02 -16.94 -21.36
N ASP A 76 12.02 -17.82 -21.50
CA ASP A 76 12.22 -19.26 -21.40
C ASP A 76 11.33 -20.04 -22.39
N PRO A 77 11.79 -20.24 -23.64
CA PRO A 77 11.05 -20.96 -24.66
C PRO A 77 10.67 -22.39 -24.24
N ARG A 78 11.48 -23.02 -23.38
CA ARG A 78 11.29 -24.42 -22.97
C ARG A 78 10.06 -24.61 -22.09
N SER A 79 9.63 -23.56 -21.39
CA SER A 79 8.41 -23.59 -20.57
C SER A 79 7.13 -23.76 -21.41
N PHE A 80 7.20 -23.52 -22.72
CA PHE A 80 6.09 -23.68 -23.67
C PHE A 80 6.08 -25.04 -24.36
N GLY A 81 6.98 -25.96 -24.00
CA GLY A 81 7.13 -27.26 -24.65
C GLY A 81 7.52 -27.09 -26.12
N SER A 82 6.67 -27.55 -27.04
CA SER A 82 6.88 -27.41 -28.49
C SER A 82 6.05 -26.30 -29.13
N LEU A 83 5.29 -25.53 -28.34
CA LEU A 83 4.50 -24.41 -28.83
C LEU A 83 5.40 -23.20 -29.07
N THR A 84 5.21 -22.55 -30.22
CA THR A 84 5.96 -21.35 -30.61
C THR A 84 4.98 -20.27 -31.09
N PRO A 85 5.41 -19.00 -31.21
CA PRO A 85 4.59 -17.95 -31.81
C PRO A 85 4.03 -18.24 -33.22
N LYS A 86 4.59 -19.23 -33.93
CA LYS A 86 4.13 -19.66 -35.25
C LYS A 86 3.13 -20.83 -35.21
N SER A 87 2.91 -21.43 -34.04
CA SER A 87 1.99 -22.55 -33.87
C SER A 87 0.53 -22.10 -34.06
N SER A 88 -0.31 -22.95 -34.66
CA SER A 88 -1.75 -22.65 -34.82
C SER A 88 -2.50 -22.46 -33.50
N TYR A 89 -1.98 -23.06 -32.41
CA TYR A 89 -2.51 -22.94 -31.05
C TYR A 89 -1.99 -21.72 -30.27
N TRP A 90 -1.14 -20.88 -30.88
CA TRP A 90 -0.60 -19.71 -30.19
C TRP A 90 -1.66 -18.73 -29.66
N PRO A 91 -2.78 -18.48 -30.38
CA PRO A 91 -3.87 -17.65 -29.84
C PRO A 91 -4.43 -18.16 -28.50
N ASP A 92 -4.46 -19.47 -28.28
CA ASP A 92 -4.91 -20.07 -27.01
C ASP A 92 -3.89 -19.85 -25.89
N VAL A 93 -2.59 -19.91 -26.22
CA VAL A 93 -1.49 -19.59 -25.30
C VAL A 93 -1.57 -18.13 -24.87
N GLU A 94 -1.79 -17.20 -25.81
CA GLU A 94 -1.97 -15.79 -25.50
C GLU A 94 -3.21 -15.53 -24.62
N ALA A 95 -4.33 -16.20 -24.92
CA ALA A 95 -5.52 -16.12 -24.11
C ALA A 95 -5.29 -16.66 -22.68
N ALA A 96 -4.55 -17.75 -22.53
CA ALA A 96 -4.17 -18.29 -21.22
C ALA A 96 -3.30 -17.31 -20.44
N HIS A 97 -2.30 -16.69 -21.08
CA HIS A 97 -1.46 -15.68 -20.44
C HIS A 97 -2.25 -14.43 -20.03
N ARG A 98 -3.19 -13.94 -20.85
CA ARG A 98 -4.05 -12.82 -20.46
C ARG A 98 -4.88 -13.15 -19.22
N ARG A 99 -5.49 -14.34 -19.14
CA ARG A 99 -6.22 -14.80 -17.94
C ARG A 99 -5.31 -14.88 -16.71
N TYR A 100 -4.12 -15.45 -16.88
CA TYR A 100 -3.11 -15.50 -15.83
C TYR A 100 -2.76 -14.10 -15.33
N ARG A 101 -2.50 -13.15 -16.26
CA ARG A 101 -2.18 -11.76 -15.92
C ARG A 101 -3.28 -11.08 -15.15
N VAL A 102 -4.53 -11.15 -15.61
CA VAL A 102 -5.68 -10.63 -14.84
C VAL A 102 -5.68 -11.21 -13.42
N THR A 103 -5.51 -12.53 -13.28
CA THR A 103 -5.52 -13.20 -11.98
C THR A 103 -4.41 -12.69 -11.05
N VAL A 104 -3.15 -12.63 -11.52
CA VAL A 104 -2.03 -12.18 -10.67
C VAL A 104 -2.03 -10.67 -10.42
N CYS A 105 -2.64 -9.89 -11.31
CA CYS A 105 -2.76 -8.45 -11.16
C CYS A 105 -3.98 -8.04 -10.30
N SER A 106 -4.91 -8.95 -10.02
CA SER A 106 -6.04 -8.73 -9.12
C SER A 106 -5.78 -9.24 -7.69
N TYR A 107 -4.52 -9.20 -7.23
CA TYR A 107 -4.12 -9.70 -5.91
C TYR A 107 -4.70 -8.89 -4.75
N SER A 108 -5.16 -7.66 -4.99
CA SER A 108 -5.96 -6.89 -4.04
C SER A 108 -6.90 -5.92 -4.73
N THR A 109 -7.91 -5.48 -3.99
CA THR A 109 -8.83 -4.41 -4.34
C THR A 109 -8.30 -3.05 -3.85
N GLY A 110 -8.85 -1.96 -4.40
CA GLY A 110 -8.57 -0.61 -3.89
C GLY A 110 -9.02 -0.40 -2.44
N ALA A 111 -10.08 -1.10 -2.01
CA ALA A 111 -10.55 -1.05 -0.62
C ALA A 111 -9.55 -1.73 0.35
N GLU A 112 -9.03 -2.89 -0.03
CA GLU A 112 -7.99 -3.58 0.76
C GLU A 112 -6.71 -2.75 0.83
N PHE A 113 -6.31 -2.12 -0.29
CA PHE A 113 -5.15 -1.22 -0.29
C PHE A 113 -5.38 0.01 0.61
N LYS A 114 -6.55 0.64 0.55
CA LYS A 114 -6.92 1.75 1.45
C LYS A 114 -6.88 1.33 2.91
N ALA A 115 -7.45 0.17 3.25
CA ALA A 115 -7.43 -0.36 4.61
C ALA A 115 -5.98 -0.59 5.10
N PHE A 116 -5.15 -1.25 4.29
CA PHE A 116 -3.74 -1.49 4.58
C PHE A 116 -2.98 -0.17 4.81
N TYR A 117 -3.19 0.82 3.94
CA TYR A 117 -2.55 2.13 4.06
C TYR A 117 -2.94 2.83 5.37
N ILE A 118 -4.22 2.81 5.72
CA ILE A 118 -4.71 3.42 6.96
C ILE A 118 -4.14 2.72 8.19
N GLU A 119 -4.04 1.40 8.16
CA GLU A 119 -3.52 0.61 9.28
C GLU A 119 -2.02 0.80 9.50
N HIS A 120 -1.22 0.84 8.42
CA HIS A 120 0.24 0.79 8.53
C HIS A 120 0.95 2.12 8.40
N PHE A 121 0.38 3.10 7.70
CA PHE A 121 1.06 4.37 7.43
C PHE A 121 0.63 5.51 8.35
N LEU A 122 -0.61 5.44 8.85
CA LEU A 122 -1.23 6.54 9.60
C LEU A 122 -1.19 6.45 11.13
N PRO A 123 -0.71 5.36 11.79
CA PRO A 123 -0.43 5.40 13.22
C PRO A 123 0.50 6.55 13.61
N ASP A 124 1.48 6.87 12.76
CA ASP A 124 2.52 7.87 13.03
C ASP A 124 2.06 9.33 12.89
N LEU A 125 0.91 9.59 12.25
CA LEU A 125 0.37 10.95 12.10
C LEU A 125 -0.60 11.31 13.21
N SER A 126 -0.51 12.52 13.78
CA SER A 126 -1.57 13.01 14.66
C SER A 126 -2.83 13.38 13.87
N GLU A 127 -3.97 13.52 14.55
CA GLU A 127 -5.16 14.07 13.88
C GLU A 127 -4.93 15.49 13.35
N ALA A 128 -4.09 16.28 14.01
CA ALA A 128 -3.75 17.62 13.56
C ALA A 128 -2.96 17.57 12.24
N ASP A 129 -1.99 16.67 12.12
CA ASP A 129 -1.21 16.47 10.89
C ASP A 129 -2.12 16.03 9.75
N LEU A 130 -3.04 15.09 10.00
CA LEU A 130 -4.03 14.65 9.01
C LEU A 130 -4.90 15.81 8.52
N ARG A 131 -5.42 16.65 9.43
CA ARG A 131 -6.23 17.82 9.05
C ARG A 131 -5.44 18.81 8.19
N VAL A 132 -4.19 19.07 8.54
CA VAL A 132 -3.29 19.95 7.75
C VAL A 132 -3.02 19.35 6.37
N ALA A 133 -2.71 18.06 6.29
CA ALA A 133 -2.47 17.37 5.03
C ALA A 133 -3.72 17.39 4.13
N ILE A 134 -4.90 17.09 4.69
CA ILE A 134 -6.18 17.17 3.96
C ILE A 134 -6.40 18.59 3.44
N ALA A 135 -6.21 19.62 4.27
CA ALA A 135 -6.40 21.00 3.85
C ALA A 135 -5.45 21.38 2.70
N PHE A 136 -4.19 20.95 2.77
CA PHE A 136 -3.24 21.16 1.68
C PHE A 136 -3.69 20.47 0.40
N TYR A 137 -3.93 19.15 0.42
CA TYR A 137 -4.30 18.37 -0.77
C TYR A 137 -5.67 18.74 -1.34
N SER A 138 -6.54 19.36 -0.53
CA SER A 138 -7.83 19.91 -0.99
C SER A 138 -7.71 21.29 -1.64
N SER A 139 -6.58 22.00 -1.47
CA SER A 139 -6.34 23.30 -2.10
C SER A 139 -6.00 23.17 -3.60
N PRO A 140 -6.15 24.23 -4.42
CA PRO A 140 -5.76 24.19 -5.83
C PRO A 140 -4.31 23.76 -6.06
N SER A 141 -3.38 24.26 -5.25
CA SER A 141 -1.96 23.88 -5.34
C SER A 141 -1.73 22.43 -4.93
N GLY A 142 -2.40 21.94 -3.90
CA GLY A 142 -2.27 20.54 -3.47
C GLY A 142 -2.87 19.56 -4.48
N GLN A 143 -3.98 19.91 -5.12
CA GLN A 143 -4.55 19.13 -6.22
C GLN A 143 -3.58 19.06 -7.42
N LEU A 144 -2.92 20.18 -7.75
CA LEU A 144 -1.89 20.20 -8.79
C LEU A 144 -0.69 19.31 -8.44
N VAL A 145 -0.25 19.32 -7.18
CA VAL A 145 0.80 18.42 -6.69
C VAL A 145 0.36 16.96 -6.80
N ALA A 146 -0.83 16.60 -6.31
CA ALA A 146 -1.34 15.23 -6.40
C ALA A 146 -1.44 14.75 -7.86
N ALA A 147 -1.97 15.57 -8.76
CA ALA A 147 -2.05 15.24 -10.19
C ALA A 147 -0.66 15.13 -10.85
N SER A 148 0.30 15.94 -10.41
CA SER A 148 1.69 15.87 -10.90
C SER A 148 2.40 14.62 -10.39
N SER A 149 2.19 14.23 -9.14
CA SER A 149 2.69 12.97 -8.57
C SER A 149 2.10 11.76 -9.30
N GLU A 150 0.81 11.77 -9.59
CA GLU A 150 0.12 10.75 -10.39
C GLU A 150 0.76 10.64 -11.79
N LYS A 151 0.92 11.78 -12.49
CA LYS A 151 1.59 11.84 -13.80
C LYS A 151 3.03 11.34 -13.76
N PHE A 152 3.79 11.72 -12.73
CA PHE A 152 5.16 11.24 -12.54
C PHE A 152 5.20 9.72 -12.37
N SER A 153 4.38 9.17 -11.47
CA SER A 153 4.30 7.73 -11.24
C SER A 153 3.96 6.98 -12.53
N ARG A 154 2.99 7.47 -13.32
CA ARG A 154 2.69 6.94 -14.65
C ARG A 154 3.89 6.96 -15.60
N ALA A 155 4.68 8.02 -15.61
CA ALA A 155 5.85 8.09 -16.47
C ALA A 155 7.01 7.19 -15.98
N PHE A 156 7.17 7.09 -14.66
CA PHE A 156 8.32 6.45 -14.03
C PHE A 156 8.21 4.92 -13.96
N TYR A 157 7.03 4.37 -13.64
CA TYR A 157 6.89 2.92 -13.45
C TYR A 157 7.39 2.04 -14.60
N PRO A 158 7.12 2.35 -15.89
CA PRO A 158 7.63 1.55 -17.01
C PRO A 158 9.16 1.59 -17.09
N VAL A 159 9.74 2.77 -16.88
CA VAL A 159 11.19 2.98 -16.88
C VAL A 159 11.83 2.17 -15.76
N ALA A 160 11.31 2.28 -14.54
CA ALA A 160 11.79 1.55 -13.38
C ALA A 160 11.68 0.03 -13.55
N SER A 161 10.54 -0.46 -14.05
CA SER A 161 10.31 -1.88 -14.33
C SER A 161 11.30 -2.43 -15.37
N GLN A 162 11.52 -1.69 -16.46
CA GLN A 162 12.49 -2.07 -17.49
C GLN A 162 13.93 -2.11 -16.95
N GLN A 163 14.32 -1.09 -16.18
CA GLN A 163 15.64 -1.04 -15.54
C GLN A 163 15.83 -2.19 -14.54
N MET A 164 14.81 -2.49 -13.74
CA MET A 164 14.82 -3.62 -12.80
C MET A 164 14.98 -4.95 -13.53
N LEU A 165 14.26 -5.18 -14.63
CA LEU A 165 14.37 -6.40 -15.43
C LEU A 165 15.78 -6.54 -16.03
N ALA A 166 16.33 -5.47 -16.61
CA ALA A 166 17.68 -5.48 -17.16
C ALA A 166 18.74 -5.77 -16.08
N ALA A 167 18.60 -5.15 -14.90
CA ALA A 167 19.48 -5.41 -13.76
C ALA A 167 19.38 -6.86 -13.27
N ALA A 168 18.17 -7.42 -13.17
CA ALA A 168 17.96 -8.81 -12.77
C ALA A 168 18.57 -9.80 -13.77
N GLN A 169 18.43 -9.54 -15.08
CA GLN A 169 19.05 -10.34 -16.13
C GLN A 169 20.58 -10.30 -16.03
N ALA A 170 21.17 -9.11 -15.83
CA ALA A 170 22.61 -8.96 -15.63
C ALA A 170 23.11 -9.70 -14.37
N ALA A 171 22.36 -9.62 -13.27
CA ALA A 171 22.69 -10.30 -12.01
C ALA A 171 22.53 -11.83 -12.09
N THR A 172 21.70 -12.34 -12.99
CA THR A 172 21.46 -13.79 -13.14
C THR A 172 22.74 -14.55 -13.48
N ALA A 173 23.65 -13.97 -14.28
CA ALA A 173 24.92 -14.60 -14.58
C ALA A 173 25.80 -14.78 -13.34
N ALA A 174 25.82 -13.79 -12.43
CA ALA A 174 26.55 -13.88 -11.17
C ALA A 174 25.91 -14.95 -10.26
N LEU A 175 24.58 -14.96 -10.14
CA LEU A 175 23.86 -15.97 -9.37
C LEU A 175 24.14 -17.39 -9.89
N GLN A 176 24.11 -17.62 -11.21
CA GLN A 176 24.40 -18.93 -11.80
C GLN A 176 25.82 -19.40 -11.50
N LYS A 177 26.79 -18.48 -11.54
CA LYS A 177 28.18 -18.77 -11.16
C LYS A 177 28.28 -19.20 -9.70
N ASP A 178 27.62 -18.49 -8.80
CA ASP A 178 27.59 -18.83 -7.37
C ASP A 178 26.88 -20.15 -7.09
N MET A 179 25.74 -20.40 -7.74
CA MET A 179 25.02 -21.67 -7.61
C MET A 179 25.86 -22.84 -8.10
N LYS A 180 26.58 -22.68 -9.22
CA LYS A 180 27.52 -23.70 -9.69
C LYS A 180 28.63 -23.95 -8.67
N ARG A 181 29.22 -22.90 -8.10
CA ARG A 181 30.25 -23.02 -7.06
C ARG A 181 29.74 -23.76 -5.83
N ILE A 182 28.54 -23.43 -5.35
CA ILE A 182 27.90 -24.11 -4.21
C ILE A 182 27.66 -25.59 -4.53
N TYR A 183 27.13 -25.88 -5.72
CA TYR A 183 26.84 -27.24 -6.15
C TYR A 183 28.11 -28.09 -6.31
N ASP A 184 29.17 -27.53 -6.89
CA ASP A 184 30.46 -28.20 -7.02
C ASP A 184 31.07 -28.49 -5.63
N ALA A 185 30.95 -27.55 -4.67
CA ALA A 185 31.38 -27.77 -3.29
C ALA A 185 30.58 -28.87 -2.58
N TYR A 186 29.24 -28.88 -2.73
CA TYR A 186 28.37 -29.92 -2.18
C TYR A 186 28.70 -31.31 -2.73
N LYS A 187 29.06 -31.42 -4.02
CA LYS A 187 29.50 -32.68 -4.61
C LYS A 187 30.78 -33.23 -3.98
N LEU A 188 31.67 -32.35 -3.54
CA LEU A 188 32.94 -32.72 -2.92
C LEU A 188 32.79 -33.08 -1.44
N ASP A 189 31.86 -32.44 -0.72
CA ASP A 189 31.59 -32.68 0.70
C ASP A 189 30.07 -32.61 0.98
N PRO A 190 29.30 -33.67 0.64
CA PRO A 190 27.87 -33.71 0.93
C PRO A 190 27.67 -33.99 2.42
N LYS A 191 27.08 -33.02 3.13
CA LYS A 191 26.67 -33.14 4.53
C LYS A 191 25.19 -33.42 4.66
#